data_AF-A0A5P1ENV5-F1
#
_entry.id   AF-A0A5P1ENV5-F1
#
_cell.length_a   1.000
_cell.length_b   1.000
_cell.length_c   1.000
_cell.angle_alpha   90.00
_cell.angle_beta   90.00
_cell.angle_gamma   90.00
#
_symmetry.space_group_name_H-M   'P 1'
#
loop_
_entity.id
_entity.type
_entity.pdbx_description
1 polymer ?
#
loop_
_entity_poly.entity_id
_entity_poly.type
_entity_poly.pdbx_seq_one_letter_code
_entity_poly.pdbx_strand_id
1 'polypeptide(L)'
;MWLEYEVMPGSTSMPTSSYHASSSSSSSTPYSKKSTTSDTEKKLGQFFMHQIANDTSSAYGEGFRRANKAVNKYGLRRTLDHIRLTGSFPVFP
;
A
#
# COMPACT_ATOMS: atom_id res chain seq x y z
N MET A 1 0.72 -7.16 -3.21
CA MET A 1 0.84 -5.69 -2.90
C MET A 1 -0.27 -5.33 -1.92
N TRP A 2 -0.19 -4.24 -1.13
CA TRP A 2 -1.26 -3.90 -0.15
C TRP A 2 -2.66 -3.80 -0.79
N LEU A 3 -2.73 -3.43 -2.06
CA LEU A 3 -3.94 -3.48 -2.91
C LEU A 3 -4.67 -4.83 -2.89
N GLU A 4 -3.95 -5.96 -2.78
CA GLU A 4 -4.55 -7.30 -2.71
C GLU A 4 -5.36 -7.50 -1.43
N TYR A 5 -4.97 -6.81 -0.35
CA TYR A 5 -5.62 -6.87 0.95
C TYR A 5 -6.90 -6.02 1.02
N GLU A 6 -6.94 -4.94 0.24
CA GLU A 6 -8.08 -4.02 0.16
C GLU A 6 -9.18 -4.60 -0.76
N VAL A 7 -8.79 -5.15 -1.92
CA VAL A 7 -9.71 -5.66 -2.93
C VAL A 7 -10.27 -7.04 -2.58
N MET A 8 -9.46 -7.87 -1.90
CA MET A 8 -9.87 -9.20 -1.44
C MET A 8 -9.64 -9.38 0.06
N PRO A 9 -10.54 -8.83 0.89
CA PRO A 9 -10.45 -9.03 2.32
C PRO A 9 -10.77 -10.49 2.71
N GLY A 10 -9.75 -11.33 2.83
CA GLY A 10 -9.92 -12.70 3.34
C GLY A 10 -8.89 -13.74 2.91
N SER A 11 -7.96 -13.42 2.00
CA SER A 11 -7.09 -14.45 1.40
C SER A 11 -5.64 -14.52 1.92
N THR A 12 -5.25 -13.76 2.94
CA THR A 12 -3.86 -13.85 3.45
C THR A 12 -3.79 -13.62 4.95
N SER A 13 -3.47 -14.68 5.68
CA SER A 13 -2.98 -14.64 7.06
C SER A 13 -1.62 -13.94 7.09
N MET A 14 -1.56 -12.74 7.67
CA MET A 14 -0.29 -12.08 7.99
C MET A 14 0.26 -12.63 9.30
N PRO A 15 1.54 -13.07 9.39
CA PRO A 15 2.16 -13.38 10.66
C PRO A 15 2.42 -12.09 11.44
N THR A 16 1.74 -11.94 12.58
CA THR A 16 1.98 -10.87 13.54
C THR A 16 3.35 -11.10 14.21
N SER A 17 4.27 -10.16 14.03
CA SER A 17 5.51 -10.13 14.81
C SER A 17 5.28 -9.32 16.08
N SER A 18 5.41 -9.97 17.23
CA SER A 18 5.22 -9.42 18.56
C SER A 18 6.49 -8.73 19.07
N TYR A 19 6.45 -7.41 19.27
CA TYR A 19 7.40 -6.72 20.18
C TYR A 19 6.77 -5.47 20.82
N HIS A 20 6.54 -5.60 22.14
CA HIS A 20 6.64 -4.67 23.26
C HIS A 20 6.20 -3.19 23.18
N ALA A 21 5.53 -2.79 24.26
CA ALA A 21 4.71 -1.60 24.47
C ALA A 21 5.47 -0.30 24.82
N SER A 22 4.82 0.85 24.56
CA SER A 22 4.82 2.05 25.42
C SER A 22 3.65 2.99 25.05
N SER A 23 3.01 3.53 26.09
CA SER A 23 1.72 4.22 26.12
C SER A 23 1.74 5.66 25.58
N SER A 24 0.65 6.09 24.94
CA SER A 24 -0.22 7.24 25.33
C SER A 24 -0.88 7.96 24.15
N SER A 25 -2.13 8.36 24.38
CA SER A 25 -2.96 9.34 23.67
C SER A 25 -3.81 8.83 22.50
N SER A 26 -5.06 8.60 22.86
CA SER A 26 -6.23 8.29 22.06
C SER A 26 -6.38 9.15 20.81
N SER A 27 -6.48 8.50 19.66
CA SER A 27 -7.41 8.91 18.62
C SER A 27 -7.88 7.65 17.92
N SER A 28 -8.93 7.04 18.49
CA SER A 28 -9.74 6.05 17.79
C SER A 28 -10.40 6.76 16.61
N THR A 29 -9.74 6.75 15.45
CA THR A 29 -10.46 6.94 14.20
C THR A 29 -11.41 5.74 14.10
N PRO A 30 -12.73 5.97 13.94
CA PRO A 30 -13.60 4.85 13.63
C PRO A 30 -13.07 4.31 12.30
N TYR A 31 -12.53 3.09 12.33
CA TYR A 31 -12.41 2.31 11.11
C TYR A 31 -13.82 2.31 10.53
N SER A 32 -13.99 3.02 9.41
CA SER A 32 -15.27 3.05 8.71
C SER A 32 -15.69 1.60 8.54
N LYS A 33 -16.86 1.26 9.08
CA LYS A 33 -17.51 -0.04 8.91
C LYS A 33 -17.25 -0.46 7.47
N LYS A 34 -16.51 -1.56 7.32
CA LYS A 34 -16.24 -2.21 6.05
C LYS A 34 -17.56 -2.39 5.35
N SER A 35 -17.90 -1.45 4.46
CA SER A 35 -19.11 -1.50 3.69
C SER A 35 -19.04 -2.80 2.92
N THR A 36 -20.16 -3.51 2.87
CA THR A 36 -20.34 -4.70 2.06
C THR A 36 -19.95 -4.31 0.63
N THR A 37 -18.69 -4.54 0.24
CA THR A 37 -18.21 -4.14 -1.08
C THR A 37 -19.03 -4.92 -2.08
N SER A 38 -19.73 -4.21 -2.96
CA SER A 38 -20.60 -4.85 -3.94
C SER A 38 -19.74 -5.70 -4.89
N ASP A 39 -20.33 -6.72 -5.53
CA ASP A 39 -19.57 -7.55 -6.46
C ASP A 39 -19.05 -6.74 -7.66
N THR A 40 -19.70 -5.62 -7.98
CA THR A 40 -19.22 -4.63 -8.96
C THR A 40 -17.96 -3.91 -8.46
N GLU A 41 -17.90 -3.49 -7.20
CA GLU A 41 -16.70 -2.86 -6.61
C GLU A 41 -15.53 -3.83 -6.54
N LYS A 42 -15.76 -5.10 -6.19
CA LYS A 42 -14.72 -6.14 -6.20
C LYS A 42 -14.14 -6.34 -7.60
N LYS A 43 -15.00 -6.43 -8.61
CA LYS A 43 -14.58 -6.60 -10.02
C LYS A 43 -13.84 -5.36 -10.54
N LEU A 44 -14.27 -4.17 -10.12
CA LEU A 44 -13.58 -2.92 -10.45
C LEU A 44 -12.20 -2.83 -9.78
N GLY A 45 -12.09 -3.25 -8.52
CA GLY A 45 -10.81 -3.37 -7.82
C GLY A 45 -9.85 -4.32 -8.52
N GLN A 46 -10.32 -5.51 -8.93
CA GLN A 46 -9.53 -6.46 -9.72
C GLN A 46 -9.03 -5.84 -11.03
N PHE A 47 -9.88 -5.10 -11.75
CA PHE A 47 -9.48 -4.42 -12.97
C PHE A 47 -8.33 -3.43 -12.73
N PHE A 48 -8.44 -2.57 -11.72
CA PHE A 48 -7.37 -1.62 -11.38
C PHE A 48 -6.11 -2.31 -10.87
N MET A 49 -6.24 -3.40 -10.10
CA MET A 49 -5.09 -4.19 -9.67
C MET A 49 -4.30 -4.76 -10.85
N HIS A 50 -5.01 -5.37 -11.81
CA HIS A 50 -4.38 -5.89 -13.03
C HIS A 50 -3.71 -4.77 -13.83
N GLN A 51 -4.37 -3.61 -13.98
CA GLN A 51 -3.79 -2.47 -14.68
C GLN A 51 -2.55 -1.89 -13.96
N ILE A 52 -2.58 -1.76 -12.63
CA ILE A 52 -1.44 -1.24 -11.86
C ILE A 52 -0.26 -2.24 -11.87
N ALA A 53 -0.54 -3.55 -11.91
CA ALA A 53 0.50 -4.57 -11.93
C ALA A 53 1.11 -4.78 -13.32
N ASN A 54 0.27 -4.89 -14.36
CA ASN A 54 0.67 -5.40 -15.68
C ASN A 54 0.63 -4.36 -16.80
N ASP A 55 -0.08 -3.23 -16.65
CA ASP A 55 -0.13 -2.22 -17.72
C ASP A 55 1.22 -1.48 -17.79
N THR A 56 1.80 -1.51 -18.99
CA THR A 56 3.07 -0.85 -19.34
C THR A 56 2.87 0.65 -19.60
N SER A 57 1.63 1.14 -19.59
CA SER A 57 1.32 2.56 -19.67
C SER A 57 1.95 3.34 -18.50
N SER A 58 2.82 4.30 -18.84
CA SER A 58 3.47 5.21 -17.88
C SER A 58 2.45 5.97 -17.01
N ALA A 59 1.29 6.30 -17.59
CA ALA A 59 0.24 7.04 -16.90
C ALA A 59 -0.44 6.23 -15.79
N TYR A 60 -0.42 4.89 -15.86
CA TYR A 60 -1.13 4.02 -14.92
C TYR A 60 -0.17 3.11 -14.15
N GLY A 61 0.05 3.44 -12.88
CA GLY A 61 0.76 2.59 -11.92
C GLY A 61 2.29 2.71 -11.90
N GLU A 62 2.93 3.46 -12.81
CA GLU A 62 4.40 3.59 -12.80
C GLU A 62 4.92 4.23 -11.50
N GLY A 63 4.34 5.35 -11.08
CA GLY A 63 4.70 6.02 -9.82
C GLY A 63 4.50 5.10 -8.62
N PHE A 64 3.41 4.33 -8.61
CA PHE A 64 3.11 3.36 -7.57
C PHE A 64 4.15 2.22 -7.52
N ARG A 65 4.49 1.63 -8.68
CA ARG A 65 5.50 0.56 -8.77
C ARG A 65 6.87 1.04 -8.31
N ARG A 66 7.29 2.25 -8.71
CA ARG A 66 8.54 2.88 -8.25
C ARG A 66 8.53 3.11 -6.74
N ALA A 67 7.45 3.67 -6.20
CA ALA A 67 7.28 3.89 -4.76
C ALA A 67 7.32 2.57 -3.98
N ASN A 68 6.55 1.58 -4.40
CA ASN A 68 6.45 0.28 -3.74
C ASN A 68 7.80 -0.46 -3.77
N LYS A 69 8.54 -0.39 -4.88
CA LYS A 69 9.91 -0.93 -4.97
C LYS A 69 10.87 -0.22 -4.00
N ALA A 70 10.81 1.10 -3.91
CA ALA A 70 11.64 1.88 -2.99
C ALA A 70 11.33 1.55 -1.52
N VAL A 71 10.05 1.47 -1.15
CA VAL A 71 9.63 1.12 0.21
C VAL A 71 10.05 -0.30 0.57
N ASN A 72 9.89 -1.26 -0.34
CA ASN A 72 10.33 -2.64 -0.10
C ASN A 72 11.85 -2.77 0.02
N LYS A 73 12.63 -1.93 -0.68
CA LYS A 73 14.11 -1.96 -0.63
C LYS A 73 14.69 -1.20 0.57
N TYR A 74 14.16 -0.03 0.90
CA TYR A 74 14.78 0.88 1.89
C TYR A 74 13.94 1.11 3.15
N GLY A 75 12.69 0.65 3.16
CA GLY A 75 11.72 0.94 4.21
C GLY A 75 11.04 2.30 4.02
N LEU A 76 9.82 2.40 4.54
CA LEU A 76 8.94 3.56 4.34
C LEU A 76 9.57 4.89 4.79
N ARG A 77 10.18 4.89 5.99
CA ARG A 77 10.76 6.11 6.58
C ARG A 77 11.85 6.71 5.69
N ARG A 78 12.82 5.89 5.26
CA ARG A 78 13.92 6.33 4.40
C ARG A 78 13.44 6.79 3.03
N THR A 79 12.46 6.11 2.45
CA THR A 79 11.86 6.52 1.18
C THR A 79 11.21 7.90 1.29
N LEU A 80 10.45 8.16 2.35
CA LEU A 80 9.79 9.45 2.56
C LEU A 80 10.78 10.57 2.85
N ASP A 81 11.81 10.31 3.66
CA ASP A 81 12.84 11.32 3.96
C ASP A 81 13.61 11.71 2.70
N HIS A 82 13.91 10.75 1.81
CA HIS A 82 14.53 11.04 0.52
C HIS A 82 13.63 11.89 -0.38
N ILE A 83 12.34 11.53 -0.52
CA ILE A 83 11.39 12.31 -1.32
C ILE A 83 11.25 13.74 -0.78
N ARG A 84 11.24 13.91 0.55
CA ARG A 84 11.19 15.23 1.18
C ARG A 84 12.41 16.08 0.83
N LEU A 85 13.58 15.47 0.70
CA LEU A 85 14.84 16.17 0.43
C LEU A 85 15.06 16.44 -1.07
N THR A 86 14.69 15.48 -1.94
CA THR A 86 15.04 15.49 -3.37
C THR A 86 13.85 15.64 -4.31
N GLY A 87 12.62 15.52 -3.81
CA GLY A 87 11.40 15.51 -4.62
C GLY A 87 11.22 14.25 -5.48
N SER A 88 12.08 13.24 -5.34
CA SER A 88 12.08 12.04 -6.20
C SER A 88 12.23 10.75 -5.39
N PHE A 89 11.94 9.60 -6.01
CA PHE A 89 12.12 8.29 -5.36
C PHE A 89 13.61 7.91 -5.29
N PRO A 90 14.05 7.25 -4.20
CA PRO A 90 15.43 6.80 -4.08
C PRO A 90 15.75 5.71 -5.10
N VAL A 91 16.83 5.91 -5.86
CA VAL A 91 17.33 5.01 -6.92
C VAL A 91 18.71 4.40 -6.61
N PHE A 92 19.16 4.45 -5.36
CA PHE A 92 20.51 4.02 -4.97
C PHE A 92 20.79 2.52 -5.29
N PRO A 93 22.02 2.14 -5.68
CA PRO A 93 22.37 0.75 -5.94
C PRO A 93 22.09 -0.18 -4.75
#